data_AF-E1WYE0-F1
#
_entry.id   AF-E1WYE0-F1
#
_cell.length_a   1.000
_cell.length_b   1.000
_cell.length_c   1.000
_cell.angle_alpha   90.00
_cell.angle_beta   90.00
_cell.angle_gamma   90.00
#
_symmetry.space_group_name_H-M   'P 1'
#
loop_
_entity.id
_entity.type
_entity.pdbx_description
1 polymer ?
#
loop_
_entity_poly.entity_id
_entity_poly.type
_entity_poly.pdbx_seq_one_letter_code
_entity_poly.pdbx_strand_id
1 'polypeptide(L)'
;MSYKLITSDKRFFPLFWTMFLGALNDNFFKNALVIIIAYKSVSLMGLNSHALVAMAGGIFILPFFLFSATAGQLSDKLSKSTLVKYTKVTEFIIMLVAGLGFLTDNFYILMVTLFLMGTQSSFFGPLKYGIIPQLLNRDELVAGNAVVGGGTFLAILLGTIVGGVAVSSNSSSIVIAVGIVIVSILGFISSLFIKKVEPVDPSVKPDFTFFKPTLDIIKITMRDKKIFHTCMGISWFWFLGAAILSILPNLCKDVFNSSESVGTLFLASFTIGMGIGSFVAEKLSQRRPEMGMVPIAALGMSIFLLDLAYTSMNFSSTSSELMGLSEFFASENSLRSLIDLFIVSIFGGMFIIPQFTFLQDYAPRNILSRIIAGNNIWNAIFMVSAAVAIMVLSGAGVSLPWMIAILATINIGYFFYIYFQNSAVTLRFIFWGLSKIFYNVEIEGRENIPDKGAVVIASNHVSFVDWIMVMAASPRPVRFVIDHIYYYKTGFTFWLKQAHLIPIATKKDNPEILGKAFENISEALSKEEVIGIFPEGWITRDGRLRKFQPGIKKIVSMQPTVVVPMVIDGLWGSFFSFEGKGVMKGFKVKRRKVKLKILPPVCSTEFDFKELEQIFRKELKQ
;
A
#
# COMPACT_ATOMS: atom_id res chain seq x y z
N MET A 1 -10.92 6.58 -13.43
CA MET A 1 -11.95 6.11 -12.48
C MET A 1 -11.99 7.04 -11.28
N SER A 2 -10.85 7.24 -10.62
CA SER A 2 -10.65 8.17 -9.49
C SER A 2 -11.29 9.55 -9.63
N TYR A 3 -11.08 10.25 -10.75
CA TYR A 3 -11.68 11.57 -10.94
C TYR A 3 -13.22 11.56 -10.85
N LYS A 4 -13.88 10.53 -11.41
CA LYS A 4 -15.35 10.40 -11.34
C LYS A 4 -15.82 10.15 -9.90
N LEU A 5 -15.07 9.35 -9.13
CA LEU A 5 -15.38 9.04 -7.73
C LEU A 5 -15.49 10.30 -6.85
N ILE A 6 -14.66 11.32 -7.12
CA ILE A 6 -14.61 12.57 -6.35
C ILE A 6 -15.25 13.79 -7.02
N THR A 7 -16.00 13.60 -8.08
CA THR A 7 -16.72 14.71 -8.73
C THR A 7 -18.19 14.42 -8.96
N SER A 8 -18.52 13.20 -9.36
CA SER A 8 -19.84 12.86 -9.89
C SER A 8 -20.45 11.59 -9.29
N ASP A 9 -19.65 10.71 -8.68
CA ASP A 9 -20.17 9.52 -8.02
C ASP A 9 -20.81 9.87 -6.67
N LYS A 10 -22.14 9.99 -6.67
CA LYS A 10 -22.94 10.29 -5.47
C LYS A 10 -22.79 9.24 -4.36
N ARG A 11 -22.29 8.02 -4.66
CA ARG A 11 -22.02 6.99 -3.64
C ARG A 11 -20.81 7.36 -2.78
N PHE A 12 -19.80 8.01 -3.38
CA PHE A 12 -18.48 8.17 -2.77
C PHE A 12 -18.08 9.63 -2.54
N PHE A 13 -18.49 10.55 -3.40
CA PHE A 13 -18.13 11.97 -3.33
C PHE A 13 -18.37 12.62 -1.96
N PRO A 14 -19.56 12.46 -1.32
CA PRO A 14 -19.80 13.06 0.00
C PRO A 14 -18.90 12.48 1.07
N LEU A 15 -18.62 11.18 1.00
CA LEU A 15 -17.74 10.50 1.94
C LEU A 15 -16.31 11.03 1.82
N PHE A 16 -15.78 11.16 0.59
CA PHE A 16 -14.45 11.70 0.34
C PHE A 16 -14.27 13.10 0.93
N TRP A 17 -15.20 14.03 0.65
CA TRP A 17 -15.09 15.39 1.17
C TRP A 17 -15.27 15.48 2.68
N THR A 18 -16.13 14.63 3.26
CA THR A 18 -16.25 14.52 4.72
C THR A 18 -14.91 14.11 5.36
N MET A 19 -14.22 13.14 4.76
CA MET A 19 -12.89 12.69 5.22
C MET A 19 -11.82 13.76 5.02
N PHE A 20 -11.80 14.39 3.83
CA PHE A 20 -10.83 15.43 3.48
C PHE A 20 -10.93 16.63 4.43
N LEU A 21 -12.15 17.13 4.66
CA LEU A 21 -12.38 18.27 5.56
C LEU A 21 -12.08 17.92 7.02
N GLY A 22 -12.36 16.69 7.45
CA GLY A 22 -11.95 16.21 8.78
C GLY A 22 -10.43 16.24 8.94
N ALA A 23 -9.70 15.60 8.03
CA ALA A 23 -8.23 15.60 8.08
C ALA A 23 -7.63 17.01 7.98
N LEU A 24 -8.22 17.90 7.17
CA LEU A 24 -7.78 19.28 7.06
C LEU A 24 -7.95 20.01 8.39
N ASN A 25 -9.13 19.91 9.00
CA ASN A 25 -9.45 20.60 10.24
C ASN A 25 -8.58 20.11 11.40
N ASP A 26 -8.38 18.80 11.48
CA ASP A 26 -7.53 18.14 12.46
C ASP A 26 -6.11 18.75 12.43
N ASN A 27 -5.54 18.87 11.23
CA ASN A 27 -4.18 19.41 11.08
C ASN A 27 -4.13 20.93 11.21
N PHE A 28 -5.19 21.64 10.82
CA PHE A 28 -5.30 23.07 11.08
C PHE A 28 -5.27 23.35 12.60
N PHE A 29 -6.18 22.77 13.37
CA PHE A 29 -6.23 22.95 14.83
C PHE A 29 -4.91 22.55 15.49
N LYS A 30 -4.42 21.33 15.23
CA LYS A 30 -3.23 20.79 15.87
C LYS A 30 -2.00 21.63 15.54
N ASN A 31 -1.81 22.00 14.28
CA ASN A 31 -0.63 22.75 13.87
C ASN A 31 -0.63 24.17 14.47
N ALA A 32 -1.79 24.84 14.47
CA ALA A 32 -1.92 26.14 15.11
C ALA A 32 -1.59 26.08 16.62
N LEU A 33 -2.11 25.06 17.32
CA LEU A 33 -1.82 24.84 18.75
C LEU A 33 -0.32 24.61 18.99
N VAL A 34 0.31 23.72 18.22
CA VAL A 34 1.73 23.36 18.38
C VAL A 34 2.63 24.57 18.12
N ILE A 35 2.37 25.35 17.06
CA ILE A 35 3.13 26.57 16.75
C ILE A 35 2.99 27.58 17.88
N ILE A 36 1.77 27.82 18.39
CA ILE A 36 1.58 28.79 19.49
C ILE A 36 2.31 28.33 20.75
N ILE A 37 2.23 27.05 21.14
CA ILE A 37 2.96 26.52 22.30
C ILE A 37 4.47 26.72 22.14
N ALA A 38 5.00 26.43 20.95
CA ALA A 38 6.42 26.56 20.66
C ALA A 38 6.90 28.01 20.71
N TYR A 39 6.20 28.93 20.03
CA TYR A 39 6.63 30.31 19.83
C TYR A 39 6.26 31.25 20.99
N LYS A 40 5.13 31.04 21.69
CA LYS A 40 4.79 31.83 22.89
C LYS A 40 5.54 31.35 24.16
N SER A 41 6.46 30.39 24.04
CA SER A 41 7.21 29.82 25.18
C SER A 41 6.31 29.39 26.34
N VAL A 42 5.17 28.77 26.01
CA VAL A 42 4.15 28.39 26.99
C VAL A 42 4.75 27.38 27.97
N SER A 43 4.52 27.60 29.27
CA SER A 43 4.78 26.62 30.31
C SER A 43 3.48 26.24 31.00
N LEU A 44 3.26 24.94 31.17
CA LEU A 44 2.04 24.38 31.72
C LEU A 44 2.40 23.16 32.57
N MET A 45 1.87 23.06 33.79
CA MET A 45 2.21 21.99 34.75
C MET A 45 3.72 21.83 35.00
N GLY A 46 4.50 22.91 34.93
CA GLY A 46 5.97 22.86 35.08
C GLY A 46 6.74 22.30 33.88
N LEU A 47 6.04 21.96 32.78
CA LEU A 47 6.66 21.53 31.52
C LEU A 47 7.00 22.75 30.66
N ASN A 48 8.11 22.66 29.92
CA ASN A 48 8.51 23.67 28.93
C ASN A 48 7.80 23.44 27.58
N SER A 49 7.92 24.42 26.67
CA SER A 49 7.28 24.37 25.34
C SER A 49 7.65 23.13 24.54
N HIS A 50 8.93 22.71 24.56
CA HIS A 50 9.39 21.49 23.89
C HIS A 50 8.68 20.23 24.40
N ALA A 51 8.60 20.07 25.72
CA ALA A 51 7.91 18.94 26.34
C ALA A 51 6.40 18.97 26.05
N LEU A 52 5.78 20.15 26.05
CA LEU A 52 4.35 20.31 25.72
C LEU A 52 4.05 19.96 24.27
N VAL A 53 4.91 20.32 23.32
CA VAL A 53 4.75 19.94 21.90
C VAL A 53 4.87 18.42 21.72
N ALA A 54 5.85 17.78 22.36
CA ALA A 54 5.97 16.33 22.32
C ALA A 54 4.75 15.64 22.97
N MET A 55 4.30 16.16 24.11
CA MET A 55 3.12 15.67 24.81
C MET A 55 1.84 15.83 23.98
N ALA A 56 1.69 16.92 23.21
CA ALA A 56 0.56 17.12 22.31
C ALA A 56 0.46 15.98 21.27
N GLY A 57 1.60 15.52 20.72
CA GLY A 57 1.65 14.35 19.86
C GLY A 57 1.12 13.08 20.54
N GLY A 58 1.58 12.81 21.77
CA GLY A 58 1.14 11.66 22.57
C GLY A 58 -0.34 11.72 22.96
N ILE A 59 -0.82 12.89 23.39
CA ILE A 59 -2.23 13.13 23.76
C ILE A 59 -3.16 12.89 22.58
N PHE A 60 -2.76 13.27 21.37
CA PHE A 60 -3.56 13.02 20.18
C PHE A 60 -3.62 11.53 19.79
N ILE A 61 -2.53 10.78 19.99
CA ILE A 61 -2.43 9.36 19.60
C ILE A 61 -3.08 8.43 20.65
N LEU A 62 -2.98 8.76 21.94
CA LEU A 62 -3.45 7.95 23.05
C LEU A 62 -4.90 7.43 22.89
N PRO A 63 -5.88 8.24 22.46
CA PRO A 63 -7.25 7.77 22.25
C PRO A 63 -7.39 6.59 21.27
N PHE A 64 -6.50 6.47 20.26
CA PHE A 64 -6.54 5.33 19.34
C PHE A 64 -6.28 4.00 20.06
N PHE A 65 -5.48 3.99 21.12
CA PHE A 65 -5.26 2.79 21.93
C PHE A 65 -6.45 2.50 22.85
N LEU A 66 -7.08 3.55 23.39
CA LEU A 66 -8.15 3.44 24.38
C LEU A 66 -9.52 3.12 23.77
N PHE A 67 -9.84 3.67 22.60
CA PHE A 67 -11.21 3.71 22.09
C PHE A 67 -11.42 3.07 20.72
N SER A 68 -10.36 2.82 19.92
CA SER A 68 -10.53 2.20 18.58
C SER A 68 -11.29 0.88 18.66
N ALA A 69 -11.06 0.10 19.71
CA ALA A 69 -11.70 -1.20 19.89
C ALA A 69 -13.23 -1.09 19.98
N THR A 70 -13.71 -0.26 20.91
CA THR A 70 -15.14 0.05 21.07
C THR A 70 -15.72 0.70 19.81
N ALA A 71 -14.96 1.59 19.16
CA ALA A 71 -15.36 2.19 17.90
C ALA A 71 -15.57 1.16 16.78
N GLY A 72 -14.71 0.15 16.68
CA GLY A 72 -14.84 -0.95 15.73
C GLY A 72 -16.11 -1.77 15.96
N GLN A 73 -16.43 -2.06 17.23
CA GLN A 73 -17.66 -2.78 17.61
C GLN A 73 -18.93 -1.96 17.30
N LEU A 74 -18.93 -0.66 17.60
CA LEU A 74 -20.03 0.24 17.27
C LEU A 74 -20.22 0.39 15.76
N SER A 75 -19.13 0.42 14.99
CA SER A 75 -19.14 0.49 13.52
C SER A 75 -19.75 -0.74 12.86
N ASP A 76 -19.68 -1.90 13.51
CA ASP A 76 -20.36 -3.12 13.05
C ASP A 76 -21.83 -3.13 13.48
N LYS A 77 -22.13 -2.68 14.72
CA LYS A 77 -23.48 -2.65 15.30
C LYS A 77 -24.44 -1.67 14.63
N LEU A 78 -23.97 -0.45 14.36
CA LEU A 78 -24.79 0.66 13.89
C LEU A 78 -24.52 0.95 12.41
N SER A 79 -25.43 1.69 11.78
CA SER A 79 -25.22 2.18 10.42
C SER A 79 -23.99 3.09 10.37
N LYS A 80 -22.97 2.69 9.59
CA LYS A 80 -21.73 3.47 9.45
C LYS A 80 -21.99 4.88 8.93
N SER A 81 -22.92 5.04 8.00
CA SER A 81 -23.32 6.36 7.49
C SER A 81 -23.92 7.27 8.57
N THR A 82 -24.66 6.71 9.53
CA THR A 82 -25.23 7.48 10.63
C THR A 82 -24.15 7.82 11.66
N LEU A 83 -23.28 6.87 11.99
CA LEU A 83 -22.16 7.11 12.90
C LEU A 83 -21.22 8.19 12.37
N VAL A 84 -20.93 8.22 11.06
CA VAL A 84 -20.17 9.30 10.44
C VAL A 84 -20.78 10.67 10.74
N LYS A 85 -22.11 10.83 10.62
CA LYS A 85 -22.80 12.09 10.95
C LYS A 85 -22.61 12.48 12.41
N TYR A 86 -22.77 11.53 13.34
CA TYR A 86 -22.55 11.78 14.77
C TYR A 86 -21.10 12.18 15.09
N THR A 87 -20.12 11.54 14.44
CA THR A 87 -18.71 11.93 14.61
C THR A 87 -18.43 13.35 14.11
N LYS A 88 -19.13 13.82 13.06
CA LYS A 88 -18.97 15.20 12.55
C LYS A 88 -19.72 16.24 13.40
N VAL A 89 -20.88 15.90 13.97
CA VAL A 89 -21.52 16.75 14.99
C VAL A 89 -20.62 16.90 16.22
N THR A 90 -20.02 15.80 16.67
CA THR A 90 -19.08 15.80 17.79
C THR A 90 -17.86 16.65 17.48
N GLU A 91 -17.30 16.53 16.27
CA GLU A 91 -16.19 17.38 15.80
C GLU A 91 -16.56 18.87 15.84
N PHE A 92 -17.74 19.26 15.35
CA PHE A 92 -18.19 20.65 15.42
C PHE A 92 -18.22 21.18 16.87
N ILE A 93 -18.75 20.40 17.81
CA ILE A 93 -18.79 20.78 19.23
C ILE A 93 -17.37 20.92 19.80
N ILE A 94 -16.48 19.96 19.51
CA ILE A 94 -15.07 20.00 19.92
C ILE A 94 -14.39 21.26 19.36
N MET A 95 -14.66 21.62 18.10
CA MET A 95 -14.08 22.81 17.47
C MET A 95 -14.61 24.14 18.04
N LEU A 96 -15.86 24.18 18.54
CA LEU A 96 -16.34 25.33 19.29
C LEU A 96 -15.57 25.50 20.61
N VAL A 97 -15.30 24.39 21.32
CA VAL A 97 -14.49 24.40 22.54
C VAL A 97 -13.04 24.80 22.24
N ALA A 98 -12.46 24.30 21.14
CA ALA A 98 -11.15 24.75 20.66
C ALA A 98 -11.12 26.26 20.40
N GLY A 99 -12.14 26.78 19.71
CA GLY A 99 -12.28 28.20 19.42
C GLY A 99 -12.30 29.04 20.69
N LEU A 100 -13.08 28.64 21.70
CA LEU A 100 -13.07 29.27 23.02
C LEU A 100 -11.68 29.18 23.69
N GLY A 101 -10.99 28.05 23.57
CA GLY A 101 -9.63 27.86 24.07
C GLY A 101 -8.64 28.86 23.46
N PHE A 102 -8.69 29.09 22.14
CA PHE A 102 -7.83 30.08 21.48
C PHE A 102 -8.21 31.53 21.83
N LEU A 103 -9.49 31.85 21.89
CA LEU A 103 -9.97 33.19 22.23
C LEU A 103 -9.64 33.59 23.68
N THR A 104 -9.53 32.62 24.57
CA THR A 104 -9.20 32.83 26.00
C THR A 104 -7.73 32.57 26.33
N ASP A 105 -6.90 32.21 25.33
CA ASP A 105 -5.51 31.75 25.52
C ASP A 105 -5.37 30.64 26.59
N ASN A 106 -6.41 29.79 26.75
CA ASN A 106 -6.43 28.74 27.77
C ASN A 106 -5.89 27.41 27.21
N PHE A 107 -4.59 27.19 27.43
CA PHE A 107 -3.90 25.99 26.97
C PHE A 107 -4.37 24.69 27.62
N TYR A 108 -4.95 24.71 28.82
CA TYR A 108 -5.57 23.51 29.40
C TYR A 108 -6.77 23.07 28.57
N ILE A 109 -7.63 24.03 28.18
CA ILE A 109 -8.78 23.75 27.30
C ILE A 109 -8.29 23.21 25.96
N LEU A 110 -7.26 23.82 25.37
CA LEU A 110 -6.72 23.39 24.07
C LEU A 110 -6.13 21.98 24.12
N MET A 111 -5.40 21.62 25.19
CA MET A 111 -4.84 20.28 25.37
C MET A 111 -5.91 19.22 25.63
N VAL A 112 -6.95 19.53 26.41
CA VAL A 112 -8.12 18.65 26.57
C VAL A 112 -8.85 18.51 25.23
N THR A 113 -8.98 19.58 24.47
CA THR A 113 -9.64 19.56 23.16
C THR A 113 -8.87 18.70 22.17
N LEU A 114 -7.53 18.71 22.22
CA LEU A 114 -6.68 17.83 21.42
C LEU A 114 -6.91 16.34 21.75
N PHE A 115 -7.10 16.00 23.03
CA PHE A 115 -7.49 14.64 23.44
C PHE A 115 -8.87 14.25 22.93
N LEU A 116 -9.87 15.14 23.04
CA LEU A 116 -11.23 14.91 22.56
C LEU A 116 -11.26 14.75 21.04
N MET A 117 -10.48 15.54 20.33
CA MET A 117 -10.28 15.43 18.89
C MET A 117 -9.68 14.07 18.52
N GLY A 118 -8.58 13.64 19.17
CA GLY A 118 -8.01 12.31 18.96
C GLY A 118 -9.01 11.18 19.27
N THR A 119 -9.87 11.38 20.28
CA THR A 119 -10.97 10.46 20.59
C THR A 119 -11.95 10.39 19.43
N GLN A 120 -12.42 11.52 18.91
CA GLN A 120 -13.27 11.54 17.73
C GLN A 120 -12.61 10.85 16.52
N SER A 121 -11.32 11.10 16.25
CA SER A 121 -10.58 10.48 15.15
C SER A 121 -10.47 8.96 15.29
N SER A 122 -10.31 8.46 16.53
CA SER A 122 -10.29 7.02 16.82
C SER A 122 -11.61 6.33 16.49
N PHE A 123 -12.74 7.03 16.68
CA PHE A 123 -14.07 6.55 16.26
C PHE A 123 -14.26 6.62 14.75
N PHE A 124 -13.72 7.66 14.11
CA PHE A 124 -13.84 7.84 12.67
C PHE A 124 -12.98 6.85 11.86
N GLY A 125 -11.86 6.38 12.41
CA GLY A 125 -10.93 5.46 11.75
C GLY A 125 -11.54 4.15 11.24
N PRO A 126 -12.25 3.36 12.06
CA PRO A 126 -12.95 2.15 11.62
C PRO A 126 -14.09 2.44 10.64
N LEU A 127 -14.78 3.57 10.80
CA LEU A 127 -15.88 3.98 9.93
C LEU A 127 -15.41 4.26 8.50
N LYS A 128 -14.33 5.06 8.37
CA LYS A 128 -13.88 5.55 7.07
C LYS A 128 -13.45 4.41 6.15
N TYR A 129 -12.68 3.44 6.63
CA TYR A 129 -12.24 2.30 5.80
C TYR A 129 -13.26 1.16 5.78
N GLY A 130 -14.14 1.06 6.77
CA GLY A 130 -15.17 0.03 6.82
C GLY A 130 -16.37 0.30 5.91
N ILE A 131 -16.67 1.57 5.59
CA ILE A 131 -17.80 1.95 4.74
C ILE A 131 -17.46 1.88 3.24
N ILE A 132 -16.17 2.01 2.87
CA ILE A 132 -15.73 2.00 1.46
C ILE A 132 -16.20 0.74 0.72
N PRO A 133 -16.01 -0.49 1.24
CA PRO A 133 -16.46 -1.72 0.57
C PRO A 133 -17.98 -1.94 0.57
N GLN A 134 -18.75 -1.12 1.29
CA GLN A 134 -20.21 -1.10 1.21
C GLN A 134 -20.73 -0.16 0.10
N LEU A 135 -19.92 0.82 -0.30
CA LEU A 135 -20.30 1.84 -1.30
C LEU A 135 -19.70 1.57 -2.69
N LEU A 136 -18.50 0.99 -2.73
CA LEU A 136 -17.75 0.72 -3.94
C LEU A 136 -17.70 -0.77 -4.28
N ASN A 137 -17.61 -1.05 -5.58
CA ASN A 137 -17.37 -2.38 -6.10
C ASN A 137 -15.92 -2.82 -5.84
N ARG A 138 -15.67 -4.13 -5.94
CA ARG A 138 -14.35 -4.73 -5.70
C ARG A 138 -13.24 -4.12 -6.57
N ASP A 139 -13.54 -3.87 -7.85
CA ASP A 139 -12.62 -3.27 -8.82
C ASP A 139 -12.46 -1.74 -8.66
N GLU A 140 -13.33 -1.11 -7.87
CA GLU A 140 -13.27 0.30 -7.49
C GLU A 140 -12.44 0.54 -6.22
N LEU A 141 -12.19 -0.49 -5.39
CA LEU A 141 -11.55 -0.35 -4.08
C LEU A 141 -10.16 0.29 -4.15
N VAL A 142 -9.35 -0.08 -5.14
CA VAL A 142 -7.99 0.47 -5.28
C VAL A 142 -8.07 1.97 -5.55
N ALA A 143 -8.95 2.39 -6.47
CA ALA A 143 -9.16 3.79 -6.82
C ALA A 143 -9.71 4.58 -5.63
N GLY A 144 -10.70 4.02 -4.91
CA GLY A 144 -11.25 4.62 -3.70
C GLY A 144 -10.18 4.85 -2.63
N ASN A 145 -9.34 3.84 -2.36
CA ASN A 145 -8.25 3.95 -1.38
C ASN A 145 -7.16 4.93 -1.85
N ALA A 146 -6.78 4.92 -3.13
CA ALA A 146 -5.78 5.85 -3.66
C ALA A 146 -6.22 7.31 -3.50
N VAL A 147 -7.49 7.61 -3.80
CA VAL A 147 -8.02 8.96 -3.65
C VAL A 147 -8.15 9.36 -2.18
N VAL A 148 -8.66 8.48 -1.32
CA VAL A 148 -8.72 8.75 0.13
C VAL A 148 -7.32 8.96 0.71
N GLY A 149 -6.36 8.13 0.32
CA GLY A 149 -4.96 8.25 0.73
C GLY A 149 -4.36 9.58 0.29
N GLY A 150 -4.35 9.86 -1.02
CA GLY A 150 -3.81 11.11 -1.56
C GLY A 150 -4.53 12.35 -1.06
N GLY A 151 -5.86 12.30 -0.93
CA GLY A 151 -6.66 13.39 -0.38
C GLY A 151 -6.37 13.66 1.10
N THR A 152 -6.15 12.62 1.91
CA THR A 152 -5.79 12.78 3.32
C THR A 152 -4.43 13.48 3.47
N PHE A 153 -3.43 13.08 2.68
CA PHE A 153 -2.13 13.76 2.69
C PHE A 153 -2.27 15.22 2.23
N LEU A 154 -2.95 15.48 1.12
CA LEU A 154 -3.20 16.86 0.68
C LEU A 154 -3.92 17.70 1.75
N ALA A 155 -4.91 17.13 2.44
CA ALA A 155 -5.62 17.78 3.54
C ALA A 155 -4.68 18.09 4.72
N ILE A 156 -3.78 17.16 5.09
CA ILE A 156 -2.74 17.40 6.10
C ILE A 156 -1.89 18.62 5.73
N LEU A 157 -1.38 18.68 4.49
CA LEU A 157 -0.56 19.80 4.04
C LEU A 157 -1.31 21.13 4.08
N LEU A 158 -2.52 21.17 3.53
CA LEU A 158 -3.34 22.39 3.54
C LEU A 158 -3.68 22.81 4.97
N GLY A 159 -4.05 21.88 5.84
CA GLY A 159 -4.32 22.15 7.25
C GLY A 159 -3.09 22.73 7.96
N THR A 160 -1.92 22.15 7.76
CA THR A 160 -0.65 22.65 8.32
C THR A 160 -0.34 24.06 7.82
N ILE A 161 -0.42 24.31 6.52
CA ILE A 161 -0.17 25.64 5.92
C ILE A 161 -1.15 26.68 6.47
N VAL A 162 -2.46 26.37 6.44
CA VAL A 162 -3.51 27.27 6.93
C VAL A 162 -3.30 27.55 8.42
N GLY A 163 -2.94 26.55 9.22
CA GLY A 163 -2.61 26.72 10.63
C GLY A 163 -1.43 27.66 10.87
N GLY A 164 -0.33 27.48 10.14
CA GLY A 164 0.84 28.35 10.26
C GLY A 164 0.54 29.80 9.88
N VAL A 165 -0.13 30.01 8.75
CA VAL A 165 -0.53 31.35 8.27
C VAL A 165 -1.54 32.01 9.21
N ALA A 166 -2.47 31.24 9.79
CA ALA A 166 -3.43 31.78 10.74
C ALA A 166 -2.74 32.30 12.02
N VAL A 167 -1.72 31.59 12.50
CA VAL A 167 -0.94 32.00 13.69
C VAL A 167 -0.15 33.29 13.44
N SER A 168 0.37 33.51 12.23
CA SER A 168 1.13 34.73 11.88
C SER A 168 0.27 35.96 11.59
N SER A 169 -1.06 35.84 11.63
CA SER A 169 -1.98 36.95 11.39
C SER A 169 -2.13 37.89 12.61
N ASN A 170 -2.44 39.18 12.35
CA ASN A 170 -2.64 40.21 13.39
C ASN A 170 -3.78 39.88 14.38
N SER A 171 -4.67 38.95 14.06
CA SER A 171 -5.79 38.51 14.91
C SER A 171 -5.86 36.99 14.98
N SER A 172 -4.71 36.36 15.23
CA SER A 172 -4.50 34.92 15.17
C SER A 172 -5.57 34.09 15.89
N SER A 173 -5.88 34.40 17.16
CA SER A 173 -6.88 33.67 17.93
C SER A 173 -8.27 33.66 17.28
N ILE A 174 -8.69 34.80 16.68
CA ILE A 174 -9.99 34.92 16.02
C ILE A 174 -9.98 34.16 14.68
N VAL A 175 -8.93 34.33 13.88
CA VAL A 175 -8.79 33.68 12.57
C VAL A 175 -8.77 32.15 12.72
N ILE A 176 -8.03 31.64 13.71
CA ILE A 176 -7.98 30.21 14.01
C ILE A 176 -9.36 29.72 14.47
N ALA A 177 -9.97 30.39 15.47
CA ALA A 177 -11.26 29.97 16.03
C ALA A 177 -12.37 29.93 14.98
N VAL A 178 -12.49 30.97 14.15
CA VAL A 178 -13.47 31.02 13.06
C VAL A 178 -13.16 29.97 11.99
N GLY A 179 -11.89 29.84 11.61
CA GLY A 179 -11.45 28.92 10.57
C GLY A 179 -11.78 27.46 10.89
N ILE A 180 -11.38 26.96 12.06
CA ILE A 180 -11.63 25.56 12.45
C ILE A 180 -13.13 25.24 12.56
N VAL A 181 -13.93 26.22 13.01
CA VAL A 181 -15.39 26.06 13.09
C VAL A 181 -16.00 26.01 11.69
N ILE A 182 -15.61 26.90 10.77
CA ILE A 182 -16.11 26.87 9.37
C ILE A 182 -15.80 25.53 8.70
N VAL A 183 -14.55 25.04 8.81
CA VAL A 183 -14.17 23.76 8.19
C VAL A 183 -14.99 22.61 8.79
N SER A 184 -15.22 22.60 10.11
CA SER A 184 -16.05 21.58 10.76
C SER A 184 -17.52 21.61 10.28
N ILE A 185 -18.10 22.81 10.07
CA ILE A 185 -19.46 22.98 9.53
C ILE A 185 -19.53 22.42 8.10
N LEU A 186 -18.57 22.75 7.24
CA LEU A 186 -18.52 22.22 5.88
C LEU A 186 -18.39 20.68 5.89
N GLY A 187 -17.57 20.15 6.79
CA GLY A 187 -17.42 18.71 6.98
C GLY A 187 -18.73 18.04 7.44
N PHE A 188 -19.46 18.68 8.34
CA PHE A 188 -20.78 18.22 8.79
C PHE A 188 -21.81 18.25 7.64
N ILE A 189 -21.90 19.36 6.91
CA ILE A 189 -22.80 19.49 5.75
C ILE A 189 -22.50 18.40 4.72
N SER A 190 -21.22 18.18 4.39
CA SER A 190 -20.80 17.10 3.48
C SER A 190 -21.29 15.72 3.94
N SER A 191 -21.23 15.46 5.25
CA SER A 191 -21.64 14.18 5.83
C SER A 191 -23.14 13.89 5.71
N LEU A 192 -23.99 14.93 5.59
CA LEU A 192 -25.43 14.79 5.44
C LEU A 192 -25.81 14.07 4.13
N PHE A 193 -24.99 14.26 3.09
CA PHE A 193 -25.20 13.69 1.76
C PHE A 193 -24.65 12.27 1.59
N ILE A 194 -24.01 11.69 2.63
CA ILE A 194 -23.51 10.32 2.57
C ILE A 194 -24.70 9.35 2.42
N LYS A 195 -24.63 8.49 1.41
CA LYS A 195 -25.63 7.45 1.15
C LYS A 195 -25.77 6.55 2.38
N LYS A 196 -27.02 6.30 2.78
CA LYS A 196 -27.33 5.41 3.90
C LYS A 196 -26.85 3.99 3.58
N VAL A 197 -26.17 3.37 4.55
CA VAL A 197 -25.78 1.96 4.52
C VAL A 197 -26.39 1.23 5.71
N GLU A 198 -26.72 -0.04 5.51
CA GLU A 198 -27.26 -0.88 6.58
C GLU A 198 -26.16 -1.27 7.59
N PRO A 199 -26.52 -1.47 8.87
CA PRO A 199 -25.61 -2.04 9.86
C PRO A 199 -25.12 -3.43 9.42
N VAL A 200 -23.88 -3.77 9.77
CA VAL A 200 -23.28 -5.04 9.36
C VAL A 200 -23.75 -6.18 10.26
N ASP A 201 -23.79 -5.94 11.57
CA ASP A 201 -24.24 -6.91 12.57
C ASP A 201 -24.86 -6.18 13.77
N PRO A 202 -26.19 -5.95 13.76
CA PRO A 202 -26.91 -5.31 14.86
C PRO A 202 -26.82 -6.03 16.21
N SER A 203 -26.43 -7.32 16.22
CA SER A 203 -26.40 -8.15 17.42
C SER A 203 -25.16 -7.92 18.28
N VAL A 204 -24.13 -7.25 17.74
CA VAL A 204 -22.89 -6.93 18.45
C VAL A 204 -23.22 -6.15 19.74
N LYS A 205 -22.65 -6.62 20.86
CA LYS A 205 -22.71 -5.94 22.16
C LYS A 205 -21.40 -5.19 22.36
N PRO A 206 -21.39 -3.84 22.26
CA PRO A 206 -20.18 -3.07 22.46
C PRO A 206 -19.74 -3.16 23.92
N ASP A 207 -18.45 -3.40 24.11
CA ASP A 207 -17.78 -3.37 25.40
C ASP A 207 -17.09 -2.01 25.54
N PHE A 208 -17.45 -1.27 26.57
CA PHE A 208 -16.98 0.08 26.85
C PHE A 208 -15.81 0.10 27.85
N THR A 209 -15.30 -1.07 28.27
CA THR A 209 -14.06 -1.15 29.04
C THR A 209 -12.85 -0.86 28.16
N PHE A 210 -11.75 -0.35 28.73
CA PHE A 210 -10.59 0.08 27.93
C PHE A 210 -9.67 -1.06 27.50
N PHE A 211 -9.32 -1.96 28.41
CA PHE A 211 -8.24 -2.91 28.19
C PHE A 211 -8.67 -4.18 27.47
N LYS A 212 -9.77 -4.78 27.92
CA LYS A 212 -10.24 -6.07 27.40
C LYS A 212 -10.59 -6.01 25.90
N PRO A 213 -11.36 -5.02 25.40
CA PRO A 213 -11.72 -4.94 23.98
C PRO A 213 -10.50 -4.71 23.09
N THR A 214 -9.54 -3.92 23.57
CA THR A 214 -8.25 -3.70 22.88
C THR A 214 -7.48 -5.01 22.72
N LEU A 215 -7.33 -5.80 23.79
CA LEU A 215 -6.67 -7.11 23.71
C LEU A 215 -7.43 -8.09 22.81
N ASP A 216 -8.76 -8.10 22.86
CA ASP A 216 -9.58 -9.00 22.04
C ASP A 216 -9.48 -8.65 20.55
N ILE A 217 -9.48 -7.36 20.20
CA ILE A 217 -9.32 -6.92 18.82
C ILE A 217 -7.90 -7.16 18.29
N ILE A 218 -6.86 -6.95 19.11
CA ILE A 218 -5.49 -7.36 18.75
C ILE A 218 -5.46 -8.85 18.43
N LYS A 219 -6.03 -9.71 19.29
CA LYS A 219 -6.13 -11.16 19.01
C LYS A 219 -6.87 -11.45 17.72
N ILE A 220 -7.95 -10.73 17.39
CA ILE A 220 -8.68 -10.88 16.12
C ILE A 220 -7.74 -10.64 14.93
N THR A 221 -6.94 -9.57 14.96
CA THR A 221 -5.99 -9.27 13.87
C THR A 221 -4.90 -10.35 13.71
N MET A 222 -4.55 -11.04 14.80
CA MET A 222 -3.50 -12.08 14.82
C MET A 222 -3.98 -13.48 14.41
N ARG A 223 -5.30 -13.70 14.28
CA ARG A 223 -5.85 -15.03 13.95
C ARG A 223 -5.53 -15.50 12.53
N ASP A 224 -5.62 -14.58 11.56
CA ASP A 224 -5.29 -14.86 10.17
C ASP A 224 -3.94 -14.22 9.84
N LYS A 225 -2.98 -15.04 9.38
CA LYS A 225 -1.62 -14.60 9.09
C LYS A 225 -1.56 -13.51 8.02
N LYS A 226 -2.41 -13.56 6.99
CA LYS A 226 -2.42 -12.56 5.91
C LYS A 226 -2.96 -11.22 6.42
N ILE A 227 -4.02 -11.25 7.23
CA ILE A 227 -4.52 -10.05 7.92
C ILE A 227 -3.44 -9.45 8.82
N PHE A 228 -2.83 -10.28 9.68
CA PHE A 228 -1.79 -9.83 10.60
C PHE A 228 -0.60 -9.18 9.87
N HIS A 229 -0.04 -9.85 8.86
CA HIS A 229 1.09 -9.31 8.10
C HIS A 229 0.72 -8.00 7.37
N THR A 230 -0.51 -7.89 6.87
CA THR A 230 -1.00 -6.64 6.26
C THR A 230 -1.10 -5.53 7.30
N CYS A 231 -1.60 -5.82 8.51
CA CYS A 231 -1.63 -4.85 9.60
C CYS A 231 -0.23 -4.40 10.02
N MET A 232 0.72 -5.33 10.13
CA MET A 232 2.12 -5.02 10.45
C MET A 232 2.74 -4.14 9.37
N GLY A 233 2.46 -4.40 8.09
CA GLY A 233 2.97 -3.56 7.02
C GLY A 233 2.36 -2.17 7.00
N ILE A 234 1.06 -2.02 7.22
CA ILE A 234 0.44 -0.70 7.39
C ILE A 234 1.06 0.03 8.60
N SER A 235 1.27 -0.66 9.71
CA SER A 235 1.88 -0.08 10.92
C SER A 235 3.34 0.31 10.71
N TRP A 236 4.09 -0.47 9.93
CA TRP A 236 5.47 -0.18 9.54
C TRP A 236 5.60 1.13 8.76
N PHE A 237 4.65 1.40 7.85
CA PHE A 237 4.59 2.69 7.16
C PHE A 237 4.42 3.86 8.14
N TRP A 238 3.54 3.71 9.13
CA TRP A 238 3.34 4.75 10.14
C TRP A 238 4.53 4.92 11.08
N PHE A 239 5.24 3.84 11.43
CA PHE A 239 6.51 3.91 12.15
C PHE A 239 7.54 4.76 11.38
N LEU A 240 7.78 4.41 10.11
CA LEU A 240 8.77 5.08 9.28
C LEU A 240 8.38 6.54 9.03
N GLY A 241 7.10 6.80 8.72
CA GLY A 241 6.57 8.15 8.53
C GLY A 241 6.68 9.01 9.79
N ALA A 242 6.31 8.49 10.96
CA ALA A 242 6.42 9.20 12.23
C ALA A 242 7.89 9.51 12.58
N ALA A 243 8.80 8.57 12.35
CA ALA A 243 10.23 8.78 12.57
C ALA A 243 10.79 9.88 11.66
N ILE A 244 10.54 9.81 10.34
CA ILE A 244 11.02 10.79 9.35
C ILE A 244 10.44 12.18 9.66
N LEU A 245 9.13 12.29 9.88
CA LEU A 245 8.48 13.58 10.16
C LEU A 245 8.96 14.21 11.48
N SER A 246 9.39 13.40 12.45
CA SER A 246 9.97 13.90 13.70
C SER A 246 11.40 14.40 13.52
N ILE A 247 12.18 13.81 12.60
CA ILE A 247 13.55 14.23 12.29
C ILE A 247 13.58 15.49 11.41
N LEU A 248 12.62 15.61 10.49
CA LEU A 248 12.68 16.55 9.37
C LEU A 248 12.88 18.03 9.75
N PRO A 249 12.17 18.61 10.75
CA PRO A 249 12.37 20.01 11.12
C PRO A 249 13.80 20.28 11.62
N ASN A 250 14.33 19.37 12.44
CA ASN A 250 15.69 19.49 12.97
C ASN A 250 16.74 19.17 11.90
N LEU A 251 16.44 18.31 10.93
CA LEU A 251 17.32 18.09 9.78
C LEU A 251 17.51 19.39 8.99
N CYS A 252 16.41 20.09 8.69
CA CYS A 252 16.47 21.39 7.99
C CYS A 252 17.22 22.44 8.80
N LYS A 253 16.97 22.54 10.10
CA LYS A 253 17.59 23.56 10.95
C LYS A 253 19.05 23.24 11.28
N ASP A 254 19.32 22.06 11.82
CA ASP A 254 20.60 21.75 12.47
C ASP A 254 21.62 21.12 11.50
N VAL A 255 21.17 20.50 10.40
CA VAL A 255 22.07 19.92 9.38
C VAL A 255 22.15 20.81 8.14
N PHE A 256 21.00 21.22 7.59
CA PHE A 256 20.99 22.09 6.42
C PHE A 256 21.15 23.57 6.73
N ASN A 257 21.22 23.97 8.01
CA ASN A 257 21.30 25.37 8.45
C ASN A 257 20.28 26.26 7.73
N SER A 258 19.03 25.79 7.64
CA SER A 258 18.00 26.40 6.79
C SER A 258 16.80 26.88 7.60
N SER A 259 16.10 27.86 7.04
CA SER A 259 14.93 28.50 7.64
C SER A 259 13.69 27.59 7.64
N GLU A 260 12.65 27.97 8.40
CA GLU A 260 11.35 27.28 8.46
C GLU A 260 10.68 27.15 7.08
N SER A 261 10.95 28.08 6.17
CA SER A 261 10.44 28.04 4.80
C SER A 261 10.94 26.81 4.02
N VAL A 262 12.20 26.40 4.26
CA VAL A 262 12.78 25.19 3.68
C VAL A 262 12.18 23.94 4.35
N GLY A 263 12.01 23.94 5.68
CA GLY A 263 11.30 22.86 6.37
C GLY A 263 9.89 22.63 5.84
N THR A 264 9.15 23.72 5.56
CA THR A 264 7.82 23.67 4.94
C THR A 264 7.87 23.09 3.53
N LEU A 265 8.89 23.45 2.74
CA LEU A 265 9.11 22.87 1.40
C LEU A 265 9.33 21.36 1.45
N PHE A 266 10.15 20.85 2.38
CA PHE A 266 10.35 19.41 2.52
C PHE A 266 9.06 18.68 2.92
N LEU A 267 8.29 19.25 3.85
CA LEU A 267 7.00 18.69 4.26
C LEU A 267 5.97 18.69 3.11
N ALA A 268 5.94 19.77 2.32
CA ALA A 268 5.10 19.87 1.13
C ALA A 268 5.50 18.82 0.09
N SER A 269 6.79 18.68 -0.20
CA SER A 269 7.31 17.67 -1.11
C SER A 269 6.96 16.25 -0.66
N PHE A 270 7.16 15.93 0.62
CA PHE A 270 6.76 14.63 1.19
C PHE A 270 5.27 14.36 0.99
N THR A 271 4.43 15.36 1.23
CA THR A 271 2.98 15.24 1.09
C THR A 271 2.55 15.04 -0.37
N ILE A 272 3.09 15.83 -1.28
CA ILE A 272 2.78 15.75 -2.71
C ILE A 272 3.24 14.41 -3.27
N GLY A 273 4.45 13.95 -2.91
CA GLY A 273 4.96 12.66 -3.36
C GLY A 273 4.12 11.49 -2.84
N MET A 274 3.65 11.51 -1.58
CA MET A 274 2.67 10.53 -1.06
C MET A 274 1.39 10.48 -1.91
N GLY A 275 0.87 11.64 -2.31
CA GLY A 275 -0.29 11.76 -3.19
C GLY A 275 -0.04 11.13 -4.56
N ILE A 276 1.08 11.49 -5.21
CA ILE A 276 1.48 10.93 -6.51
C ILE A 276 1.67 9.42 -6.41
N GLY A 277 2.37 8.95 -5.38
CA GLY A 277 2.59 7.53 -5.10
C GLY A 277 1.28 6.73 -4.99
N SER A 278 0.25 7.33 -4.38
CA SER A 278 -1.07 6.71 -4.27
C SER A 278 -1.74 6.50 -5.63
N PHE A 279 -1.64 7.47 -6.54
CA PHE A 279 -2.17 7.34 -7.91
C PHE A 279 -1.32 6.42 -8.80
N VAL A 280 0.00 6.40 -8.59
CA VAL A 280 0.88 5.42 -9.24
C VAL A 280 0.47 4.00 -8.82
N ALA A 281 0.21 3.78 -7.53
CA ALA A 281 -0.28 2.50 -7.01
C ALA A 281 -1.61 2.10 -7.69
N GLU A 282 -2.57 3.01 -7.83
CA GLU A 282 -3.83 2.77 -8.54
C GLU A 282 -3.59 2.29 -9.97
N LYS A 283 -2.76 3.03 -10.73
CA LYS A 283 -2.51 2.75 -12.14
C LYS A 283 -1.82 1.41 -12.34
N LEU A 284 -0.84 1.09 -11.50
CA LEU A 284 -0.07 -0.17 -11.58
C LEU A 284 -0.89 -1.39 -11.12
N SER A 285 -1.85 -1.19 -10.22
CA SER A 285 -2.69 -2.24 -9.65
C SER A 285 -3.76 -2.80 -10.60
N GLN A 286 -4.03 -2.15 -11.74
CA GLN A 286 -5.00 -2.62 -12.74
C GLN A 286 -6.37 -3.02 -12.16
N ARG A 287 -6.89 -2.22 -11.21
CA ARG A 287 -8.17 -2.43 -10.50
C ARG A 287 -8.22 -3.64 -9.55
N ARG A 288 -7.09 -4.22 -9.16
CA ARG A 288 -7.02 -5.31 -8.19
C ARG A 288 -5.97 -5.01 -7.10
N PRO A 289 -6.08 -5.57 -5.88
CA PRO A 289 -5.03 -5.40 -4.88
C PRO A 289 -3.73 -6.06 -5.34
N GLU A 290 -2.72 -5.26 -5.71
CA GLU A 290 -1.44 -5.75 -6.21
C GLU A 290 -0.36 -5.68 -5.12
N MET A 291 -0.28 -6.72 -4.30
CA MET A 291 0.69 -6.81 -3.20
C MET A 291 2.15 -6.95 -3.68
N GLY A 292 2.38 -7.33 -4.94
CA GLY A 292 3.73 -7.51 -5.49
C GLY A 292 4.53 -6.21 -5.57
N MET A 293 3.89 -5.04 -5.54
CA MET A 293 4.60 -3.76 -5.53
C MET A 293 5.12 -3.35 -4.15
N VAL A 294 4.59 -3.92 -3.07
CA VAL A 294 4.88 -3.48 -1.68
C VAL A 294 6.36 -3.68 -1.32
N PRO A 295 7.00 -4.84 -1.60
CA PRO A 295 8.43 -5.00 -1.35
C PRO A 295 9.30 -4.05 -2.20
N ILE A 296 8.94 -3.83 -3.46
CA ILE A 296 9.67 -2.90 -4.33
C ILE A 296 9.62 -1.48 -3.76
N ALA A 297 8.46 -1.07 -3.25
CA ALA A 297 8.30 0.21 -2.60
C ALA A 297 9.11 0.33 -1.31
N ALA A 298 9.18 -0.72 -0.49
CA ALA A 298 10.04 -0.74 0.69
C ALA A 298 11.54 -0.62 0.35
N LEU A 299 11.99 -1.32 -0.71
CA LEU A 299 13.36 -1.19 -1.20
C LEU A 299 13.64 0.22 -1.73
N GLY A 300 12.71 0.79 -2.50
CA GLY A 300 12.77 2.17 -2.99
C GLY A 300 12.91 3.18 -1.86
N MET A 301 12.04 3.12 -0.84
CA MET A 301 12.16 3.97 0.35
C MET A 301 13.54 3.84 1.01
N SER A 302 14.08 2.63 1.11
CA SER A 302 15.39 2.40 1.73
C SER A 302 16.55 3.03 0.96
N ILE A 303 16.56 2.87 -0.37
CA ILE A 303 17.63 3.39 -1.23
C ILE A 303 17.69 4.91 -1.12
N PHE A 304 16.55 5.59 -1.25
CA PHE A 304 16.50 7.05 -1.20
C PHE A 304 16.64 7.60 0.22
N LEU A 305 16.30 6.85 1.28
CA LEU A 305 16.65 7.24 2.65
C LEU A 305 18.15 7.12 2.92
N LEU A 306 18.83 6.10 2.39
CA LEU A 306 20.30 6.02 2.46
C LEU A 306 20.95 7.16 1.70
N ASP A 307 20.40 7.52 0.52
CA ASP A 307 20.91 8.64 -0.25
C ASP A 307 20.68 9.98 0.46
N LEU A 308 19.50 10.16 1.08
CA LEU A 308 19.20 11.33 1.92
C LEU A 308 20.16 11.41 3.11
N ALA A 309 20.47 10.29 3.76
CA ALA A 309 21.45 10.26 4.84
C ALA A 309 22.84 10.66 4.33
N TYR A 310 23.26 10.12 3.19
CA TYR A 310 24.55 10.44 2.57
C TYR A 310 24.66 11.92 2.19
N THR A 311 23.64 12.47 1.53
CA THR A 311 23.60 13.89 1.12
C THR A 311 23.58 14.80 2.34
N SER A 312 22.88 14.41 3.41
CA SER A 312 22.85 15.15 4.67
C SER A 312 24.20 15.13 5.41
N MET A 313 24.94 14.03 5.38
CA MET A 313 26.29 13.95 5.98
C MET A 313 27.32 14.82 5.23
N ASN A 314 27.14 14.99 3.92
CA ASN A 314 28.03 15.75 3.05
C ASN A 314 27.47 17.13 2.71
N PHE A 315 26.51 17.62 3.51
CA PHE A 315 26.00 18.97 3.34
C PHE A 315 26.92 19.94 4.07
N SER A 316 27.41 20.96 3.35
CA SER A 316 28.26 22.01 3.92
C SER A 316 27.56 23.35 3.75
N SER A 317 27.18 23.98 4.86
CA SER A 317 26.73 25.38 4.85
C SER A 317 27.92 26.29 5.10
N THR A 318 28.08 27.32 4.27
CA THR A 318 29.10 28.36 4.41
C THR A 318 28.58 29.61 5.13
N SER A 319 27.28 29.68 5.42
CA SER A 319 26.63 30.83 6.06
C SER A 319 26.51 30.62 7.57
N SER A 320 26.73 31.69 8.35
CA SER A 320 26.42 31.71 9.78
C SER A 320 24.92 31.95 10.07
N GLU A 321 24.17 32.43 9.07
CA GLU A 321 22.73 32.69 9.18
C GLU A 321 21.92 31.55 8.56
N LEU A 322 20.66 31.40 9.01
CA LEU A 322 19.75 30.38 8.48
C LEU A 322 19.39 30.69 7.03
N MET A 323 19.67 29.74 6.14
CA MET A 323 19.48 29.90 4.71
C MET A 323 18.00 29.95 4.31
N GLY A 324 17.68 30.94 3.48
CA GLY A 324 16.39 31.03 2.79
C GLY A 324 16.26 30.00 1.66
N LEU A 325 15.12 30.02 0.95
CA LEU A 325 14.89 29.10 -0.19
C LEU A 325 15.93 29.25 -1.30
N SER A 326 16.30 30.48 -1.66
CA SER A 326 17.25 30.76 -2.74
C SER A 326 18.65 30.23 -2.43
N GLU A 327 19.14 30.49 -1.23
CA GLU A 327 20.46 30.05 -0.76
C GLU A 327 20.50 28.53 -0.58
N PHE A 328 19.41 27.94 -0.09
CA PHE A 328 19.29 26.49 0.01
C PHE A 328 19.44 25.84 -1.37
N PHE A 329 18.70 26.28 -2.38
CA PHE A 329 18.81 25.72 -3.74
C PHE A 329 20.17 25.98 -4.42
N ALA A 330 20.91 27.00 -3.99
CA ALA A 330 22.27 27.24 -4.46
C ALA A 330 23.31 26.33 -3.79
N SER A 331 22.98 25.75 -2.63
CA SER A 331 23.87 24.85 -1.89
C SER A 331 23.98 23.49 -2.55
N GLU A 332 25.18 22.89 -2.50
CA GLU A 332 25.41 21.54 -3.00
C GLU A 332 24.55 20.51 -2.23
N ASN A 333 24.11 19.44 -2.90
CA ASN A 333 23.27 18.38 -2.33
C ASN A 333 21.86 18.78 -1.85
N SER A 334 21.49 20.07 -1.87
CA SER A 334 20.17 20.57 -1.46
C SER A 334 19.01 19.98 -2.28
N LEU A 335 19.06 20.14 -3.60
CA LEU A 335 18.04 19.66 -4.53
C LEU A 335 17.96 18.13 -4.51
N ARG A 336 19.11 17.45 -4.39
CA ARG A 336 19.17 15.98 -4.29
C ARG A 336 18.46 15.49 -3.03
N SER A 337 18.75 16.09 -1.87
CA SER A 337 18.07 15.77 -0.61
C SER A 337 16.56 15.95 -0.69
N LEU A 338 16.10 17.02 -1.35
CA LEU A 338 14.67 17.26 -1.57
C LEU A 338 14.04 16.20 -2.48
N ILE A 339 14.73 15.83 -3.57
CA ILE A 339 14.31 14.78 -4.50
C ILE A 339 14.28 13.43 -3.80
N ASP A 340 15.26 13.12 -2.95
CA ASP A 340 15.31 11.88 -2.19
C ASP A 340 14.07 11.73 -1.31
N LEU A 341 13.76 12.73 -0.49
CA LEU A 341 12.55 12.70 0.34
C LEU A 341 11.27 12.61 -0.50
N PHE A 342 11.21 13.34 -1.62
CA PHE A 342 10.09 13.28 -2.54
C PHE A 342 9.89 11.86 -3.10
N ILE A 343 10.96 11.20 -3.53
CA ILE A 343 10.88 9.82 -4.06
C ILE A 343 10.57 8.81 -2.95
N VAL A 344 11.14 8.96 -1.75
CA VAL A 344 10.76 8.16 -0.56
C VAL A 344 9.25 8.22 -0.36
N SER A 345 8.66 9.42 -0.44
CA SER A 345 7.22 9.60 -0.26
C SER A 345 6.37 9.01 -1.40
N ILE A 346 6.83 9.05 -2.65
CA ILE A 346 6.18 8.32 -3.77
C ILE A 346 6.13 6.83 -3.46
N PHE A 347 7.25 6.25 -3.04
CA PHE A 347 7.27 4.84 -2.65
C PHE A 347 6.40 4.58 -1.41
N GLY A 348 6.32 5.52 -0.46
CA GLY A 348 5.39 5.44 0.67
C GLY A 348 3.92 5.29 0.21
N GLY A 349 3.49 6.07 -0.77
CA GLY A 349 2.16 5.95 -1.39
C GLY A 349 1.96 4.59 -2.09
N MET A 350 2.97 4.12 -2.83
CA MET A 350 2.95 2.80 -3.48
C MET A 350 2.94 1.64 -2.48
N PHE A 351 3.52 1.85 -1.30
CA PHE A 351 3.58 0.86 -0.24
C PHE A 351 2.23 0.73 0.48
N ILE A 352 1.57 1.85 0.82
CA ILE A 352 0.40 1.84 1.72
C ILE A 352 -0.92 1.47 1.03
N ILE A 353 -1.14 1.91 -0.22
CA ILE A 353 -2.43 1.75 -0.91
C ILE A 353 -2.80 0.27 -1.20
N PRO A 354 -1.89 -0.58 -1.73
CA PRO A 354 -2.23 -1.98 -1.98
C PRO A 354 -2.58 -2.73 -0.71
N GLN A 355 -1.95 -2.39 0.43
CA GLN A 355 -2.17 -3.05 1.71
C GLN A 355 -3.55 -2.76 2.29
N PHE A 356 -4.00 -1.50 2.30
CA PHE A 356 -5.37 -1.18 2.71
C PHE A 356 -6.42 -1.80 1.80
N THR A 357 -6.16 -1.78 0.48
CA THR A 357 -7.06 -2.42 -0.49
C THR A 357 -7.14 -3.93 -0.25
N PHE A 358 -6.00 -4.58 -0.04
CA PHE A 358 -5.94 -6.00 0.26
C PHE A 358 -6.66 -6.34 1.58
N LEU A 359 -6.43 -5.55 2.65
CA LEU A 359 -7.12 -5.74 3.93
C LEU A 359 -8.64 -5.66 3.78
N GLN A 360 -9.14 -4.69 3.01
CA GLN A 360 -10.58 -4.51 2.75
C GLN A 360 -11.18 -5.60 1.85
N ASP A 361 -10.42 -6.08 0.87
CA ASP A 361 -10.87 -7.11 -0.06
C ASP A 361 -10.85 -8.52 0.56
N TYR A 362 -9.82 -8.80 1.37
CA TYR A 362 -9.58 -10.12 1.94
C TYR A 362 -10.35 -10.36 3.24
N ALA A 363 -10.48 -9.34 4.10
CA ALA A 363 -11.08 -9.52 5.42
C ALA A 363 -12.59 -9.84 5.35
N PRO A 364 -13.11 -10.70 6.24
CA PRO A 364 -14.53 -10.99 6.29
C PRO A 364 -15.34 -9.72 6.62
N ARG A 365 -16.38 -9.46 5.83
CA ARG A 365 -17.18 -8.22 5.92
C ARG A 365 -17.79 -7.99 7.30
N ASN A 366 -18.14 -9.05 8.03
CA ASN A 366 -18.77 -9.00 9.35
C ASN A 366 -17.84 -8.57 10.51
N ILE A 367 -16.53 -8.61 10.29
CA ILE A 367 -15.53 -8.22 11.30
C ILE A 367 -14.55 -7.16 10.77
N LEU A 368 -14.77 -6.64 9.55
CA LEU A 368 -13.86 -5.71 8.89
C LEU A 368 -13.59 -4.45 9.73
N SER A 369 -14.62 -3.82 10.31
CA SER A 369 -14.42 -2.60 11.11
C SER A 369 -13.60 -2.88 12.36
N ARG A 370 -13.75 -4.05 12.98
CA ARG A 370 -12.94 -4.50 14.12
C ARG A 370 -11.50 -4.79 13.73
N ILE A 371 -11.25 -5.36 12.55
CA ILE A 371 -9.89 -5.54 12.01
C ILE A 371 -9.23 -4.17 11.77
N ILE A 372 -9.95 -3.21 11.16
CA ILE A 372 -9.43 -1.85 10.95
C ILE A 372 -9.16 -1.15 12.29
N ALA A 373 -10.04 -1.32 13.28
CA ALA A 373 -9.81 -0.83 14.63
C ALA A 373 -8.52 -1.41 15.24
N GLY A 374 -8.30 -2.72 15.11
CA GLY A 374 -7.05 -3.36 15.57
C GLY A 374 -5.83 -2.85 14.82
N ASN A 375 -5.95 -2.62 13.51
CA ASN A 375 -4.91 -1.99 12.71
C ASN A 375 -4.57 -0.58 13.23
N ASN A 376 -5.56 0.23 13.62
CA ASN A 376 -5.30 1.55 14.20
C ASN A 376 -4.54 1.47 15.53
N ILE A 377 -4.80 0.45 16.35
CA ILE A 377 -4.08 0.22 17.60
C ILE A 377 -2.62 -0.14 17.30
N TRP A 378 -2.39 -1.05 16.34
CA TRP A 378 -1.03 -1.37 15.89
C TRP A 378 -0.30 -0.15 15.33
N ASN A 379 -0.96 0.68 14.51
CA ASN A 379 -0.38 1.93 14.01
C ASN A 379 0.03 2.86 15.17
N ALA A 380 -0.82 3.02 16.19
CA ALA A 380 -0.52 3.84 17.35
C ALA A 380 0.71 3.33 18.11
N ILE A 381 0.80 2.02 18.34
CA ILE A 381 1.97 1.38 18.98
C ILE A 381 3.24 1.69 18.18
N PHE A 382 3.19 1.55 16.85
CA PHE A 382 4.33 1.76 15.96
C PHE A 382 4.75 3.24 15.87
N MET A 383 3.80 4.18 15.86
CA MET A 383 4.12 5.62 15.91
C MET A 383 4.78 6.02 17.24
N VAL A 384 4.27 5.51 18.37
CA VAL A 384 4.87 5.77 19.68
C VAL A 384 6.26 5.12 19.78
N SER A 385 6.44 3.90 19.29
CA SER A 385 7.75 3.25 19.29
C SER A 385 8.76 3.99 18.40
N ALA A 386 8.32 4.59 17.28
CA ALA A 386 9.17 5.45 16.46
C ALA A 386 9.65 6.67 17.24
N ALA A 387 8.74 7.39 17.91
CA ALA A 387 9.10 8.54 18.74
C ALA A 387 10.08 8.17 19.86
N VAL A 388 9.84 7.06 20.55
CA VAL A 388 10.74 6.55 21.60
C VAL A 388 12.10 6.18 21.02
N ALA A 389 12.16 5.50 19.86
CA ALA A 389 13.42 5.14 19.23
C ALA A 389 14.26 6.38 18.85
N ILE A 390 13.63 7.41 18.27
CA ILE A 390 14.32 8.67 17.95
C ILE A 390 14.81 9.38 19.23
N MET A 391 14.01 9.40 20.29
CA MET A 391 14.41 9.97 21.58
C MET A 391 15.62 9.24 22.18
N VAL A 392 15.63 7.91 22.15
CA VAL A 392 16.76 7.10 22.65
C VAL A 392 18.02 7.34 21.81
N LEU A 393 17.91 7.34 20.48
CA LEU A 393 19.05 7.62 19.60
C LEU A 393 19.61 9.03 19.81
N SER A 394 18.72 10.01 19.98
CA SER A 394 19.10 11.40 20.28
C SER A 394 19.81 11.51 21.64
N GLY A 395 19.29 10.86 22.68
CA GLY A 395 19.92 10.80 23.99
C GLY A 395 21.28 10.08 24.00
N ALA A 396 21.50 9.17 23.05
CA ALA A 396 22.78 8.51 22.83
C ALA A 396 23.77 9.33 21.97
N GLY A 397 23.40 10.54 21.55
CA GLY A 397 24.25 11.42 20.74
C GLY A 397 24.40 11.00 19.28
N VAL A 398 23.52 10.14 18.76
CA VAL A 398 23.51 9.77 17.34
C VAL A 398 23.07 10.98 16.53
N SER A 399 23.82 11.34 15.47
CA SER A 399 23.45 12.49 14.64
C SER A 399 22.24 12.19 13.74
N LEU A 400 21.51 13.23 13.32
CA LEU A 400 20.30 13.09 12.51
C LEU A 400 20.51 12.30 11.20
N PRO A 401 21.59 12.52 10.41
CA PRO A 401 21.83 11.71 9.22
C PRO A 401 22.05 10.22 9.54
N TRP A 402 22.71 9.89 10.65
CA TRP A 402 22.87 8.51 11.09
C TRP A 402 21.55 7.88 11.54
N MET A 403 20.64 8.64 12.16
CA MET A 403 19.29 8.14 12.47
C MET A 403 18.54 7.77 11.19
N ILE A 404 18.62 8.58 10.13
CA ILE A 404 18.02 8.28 8.82
C ILE A 404 18.65 7.01 8.22
N ALA A 405 19.97 6.86 8.28
CA ALA A 405 20.66 5.67 7.79
C ALA A 405 20.26 4.39 8.55
N ILE A 406 20.09 4.47 9.88
CA ILE A 406 19.61 3.37 10.72
C ILE A 406 18.18 2.98 10.31
N LEU A 407 17.27 3.96 10.17
CA LEU A 407 15.90 3.71 9.72
C LEU A 407 15.87 3.03 8.34
N ALA A 408 16.70 3.51 7.40
CA ALA A 408 16.81 2.92 6.08
C ALA A 408 17.30 1.47 6.15
N THR A 409 18.31 1.19 6.98
CA THR A 409 18.87 -0.15 7.16
C THR A 409 17.85 -1.12 7.78
N ILE A 410 17.10 -0.67 8.79
CA ILE A 410 16.04 -1.48 9.38
C ILE A 410 14.93 -1.73 8.35
N ASN A 411 14.59 -0.73 7.52
CA ASN A 411 13.62 -0.87 6.45
C ASN A 411 14.07 -1.85 5.34
N ILE A 412 15.37 -2.01 5.10
CA ILE A 412 15.92 -3.09 4.24
C ILE A 412 15.66 -4.47 4.87
N GLY A 413 15.86 -4.60 6.17
CA GLY A 413 15.50 -5.83 6.90
C GLY A 413 14.00 -6.15 6.75
N TYR A 414 13.15 -5.13 6.89
CA TYR A 414 11.72 -5.27 6.67
C TYR A 414 11.36 -5.63 5.22
N PHE A 415 12.05 -5.04 4.23
CA PHE A 415 11.93 -5.40 2.81
C PHE A 415 12.16 -6.89 2.59
N PHE A 416 13.25 -7.46 3.12
CA PHE A 416 13.52 -8.89 2.97
C PHE A 416 12.43 -9.74 3.62
N TYR A 417 11.97 -9.36 4.82
CA TYR A 417 10.89 -10.04 5.52
C TYR A 417 9.61 -10.12 4.66
N ILE A 418 9.15 -8.99 4.09
CA ILE A 418 7.93 -8.99 3.25
C ILE A 418 8.14 -9.62 1.87
N TYR A 419 9.35 -9.50 1.30
CA TYR A 419 9.70 -10.11 0.02
C TYR A 419 9.59 -11.63 0.10
N PHE A 420 10.21 -12.26 1.10
CA PHE A 420 10.20 -13.73 1.21
C PHE A 420 8.81 -14.29 1.52
N GLN A 421 7.91 -13.51 2.10
CA GLN A 421 6.51 -13.91 2.28
C GLN A 421 5.68 -13.83 1.00
N ASN A 422 6.05 -12.96 0.06
CA ASN A 422 5.27 -12.63 -1.14
C ASN A 422 6.09 -12.75 -2.43
N SER A 423 7.11 -13.61 -2.44
CA SER A 423 8.13 -13.62 -3.50
C SER A 423 7.53 -13.96 -4.86
N ALA A 424 6.62 -14.93 -4.94
CA ALA A 424 5.86 -15.23 -6.16
C ALA A 424 5.12 -14.01 -6.73
N VAL A 425 4.39 -13.30 -5.87
CA VAL A 425 3.57 -12.14 -6.26
C VAL A 425 4.47 -10.98 -6.70
N THR A 426 5.57 -10.77 -5.98
CA THR A 426 6.56 -9.73 -6.27
C THR A 426 7.27 -10.00 -7.59
N LEU A 427 7.74 -11.23 -7.82
CA LEU A 427 8.36 -11.63 -9.08
C LEU A 427 7.38 -11.53 -10.24
N ARG A 428 6.12 -11.93 -10.05
CA ARG A 428 5.07 -11.73 -11.05
C ARG A 428 4.93 -10.25 -11.42
N PHE A 429 4.91 -9.35 -10.43
CA PHE A 429 4.80 -7.92 -10.68
C PHE A 429 6.04 -7.36 -11.41
N ILE A 430 7.24 -7.78 -11.02
CA ILE A 430 8.49 -7.43 -11.71
C ILE A 430 8.45 -7.90 -13.17
N PHE A 431 8.12 -9.17 -13.41
CA PHE A 431 8.01 -9.75 -14.74
C PHE A 431 6.92 -9.08 -15.57
N TRP A 432 5.79 -8.72 -14.97
CA TRP A 432 4.78 -7.91 -15.62
C TRP A 432 5.34 -6.55 -16.08
N GLY A 433 6.08 -5.84 -15.22
CA GLY A 433 6.72 -4.58 -15.60
C GLY A 433 7.76 -4.75 -16.71
N LEU A 434 8.64 -5.75 -16.60
CA LEU A 434 9.65 -6.06 -17.62
C LEU A 434 9.01 -6.44 -18.95
N SER A 435 7.92 -7.21 -18.94
CA SER A 435 7.20 -7.58 -20.16
C SER A 435 6.73 -6.35 -20.94
N LYS A 436 6.23 -5.32 -20.26
CA LYS A 436 5.82 -4.03 -20.87
C LYS A 436 6.99 -3.16 -21.34
N ILE A 437 8.17 -3.30 -20.73
CA ILE A 437 9.37 -2.54 -21.13
C ILE A 437 9.97 -3.13 -22.41
N PHE A 438 10.10 -4.45 -22.47
CA PHE A 438 10.78 -5.15 -23.57
C PHE A 438 9.85 -5.53 -24.73
N TYR A 439 8.54 -5.68 -24.48
CA TYR A 439 7.57 -6.12 -25.49
C TYR A 439 6.31 -5.23 -25.51
N ASN A 440 5.64 -5.18 -26.65
CA ASN A 440 4.31 -4.62 -26.75
C ASN A 440 3.27 -5.74 -26.51
N VAL A 441 2.98 -6.01 -25.23
CA VAL A 441 2.10 -7.11 -24.82
C VAL A 441 0.63 -6.67 -24.84
N GLU A 442 -0.17 -7.33 -25.67
CA GLU A 442 -1.62 -7.23 -25.75
C GLU A 442 -2.24 -8.48 -25.10
N ILE A 443 -3.20 -8.29 -24.19
CA ILE A 443 -3.82 -9.40 -23.44
C ILE A 443 -5.34 -9.30 -23.61
N GLU A 444 -5.95 -10.37 -24.09
CA GLU A 444 -7.39 -10.52 -24.29
C GLU A 444 -7.93 -11.62 -23.37
N GLY A 445 -9.12 -11.41 -22.78
CA GLY A 445 -9.83 -12.44 -22.02
C GLY A 445 -9.34 -12.66 -20.58
N ARG A 446 -8.74 -11.67 -19.92
CA ARG A 446 -8.23 -11.81 -18.53
C ARG A 446 -9.30 -12.24 -17.52
N GLU A 447 -10.53 -11.84 -17.77
CA GLU A 447 -11.74 -12.22 -17.02
C GLU A 447 -12.03 -13.73 -17.06
N ASN A 448 -11.47 -14.47 -18.02
CA ASN A 448 -11.65 -15.92 -18.13
C ASN A 448 -10.82 -16.70 -17.10
N ILE A 449 -9.85 -16.08 -16.42
CA ILE A 449 -9.14 -16.71 -15.30
C ILE A 449 -9.97 -16.51 -14.02
N PRO A 450 -10.50 -17.57 -13.40
CA PRO A 450 -11.27 -17.44 -12.17
C PRO A 450 -10.46 -16.79 -11.05
N ASP A 451 -11.12 -15.92 -10.27
CA ASP A 451 -10.50 -15.26 -9.11
C ASP A 451 -10.24 -16.21 -7.93
N LYS A 452 -10.99 -17.33 -7.85
CA LYS A 452 -10.93 -18.35 -6.79
C LYS A 452 -11.02 -19.75 -7.40
N GLY A 453 -10.73 -20.77 -6.59
CA GLY A 453 -10.72 -22.16 -7.03
C GLY A 453 -9.45 -22.56 -7.78
N ALA A 454 -9.26 -23.87 -7.91
CA ALA A 454 -8.10 -24.50 -8.52
C ALA A 454 -8.11 -24.36 -10.05
N VAL A 455 -7.01 -23.87 -10.64
CA VAL A 455 -6.93 -23.57 -12.08
C VAL A 455 -5.68 -24.19 -12.70
N VAL A 456 -5.82 -24.78 -13.87
CA VAL A 456 -4.71 -25.22 -14.73
C VAL A 456 -4.69 -24.35 -15.97
N ILE A 457 -3.67 -23.49 -16.10
CA ILE A 457 -3.43 -22.72 -17.32
C ILE A 457 -2.59 -23.58 -18.27
N ALA A 458 -3.17 -23.92 -19.41
CA ALA A 458 -2.48 -24.64 -20.48
C ALA A 458 -2.10 -23.66 -21.58
N SER A 459 -0.83 -23.66 -22.02
CA SER A 459 -0.33 -22.73 -23.04
C SER A 459 0.55 -23.44 -24.08
N ASN A 460 0.65 -22.87 -25.29
CA ASN A 460 1.66 -23.27 -26.27
C ASN A 460 3.05 -22.77 -25.89
N HIS A 461 4.11 -23.42 -26.41
CA HIS A 461 5.50 -23.21 -26.01
C HIS A 461 6.43 -22.89 -27.20
N VAL A 462 6.64 -21.60 -27.45
CA VAL A 462 7.39 -21.04 -28.58
C VAL A 462 8.71 -20.36 -28.20
N SER A 463 8.93 -19.98 -26.93
CA SER A 463 10.16 -19.34 -26.45
C SER A 463 10.51 -19.65 -24.99
N PHE A 464 11.76 -19.34 -24.59
CA PHE A 464 12.20 -19.48 -23.20
C PHE A 464 11.50 -18.54 -22.21
N VAL A 465 10.80 -17.50 -22.69
CA VAL A 465 10.13 -16.49 -21.85
C VAL A 465 8.60 -16.65 -21.80
N ASP A 466 8.06 -17.70 -22.39
CA ASP A 466 6.61 -17.93 -22.43
C ASP A 466 5.97 -17.99 -21.04
N TRP A 467 6.62 -18.69 -20.11
CA TRP A 467 6.15 -18.82 -18.73
C TRP A 467 6.10 -17.46 -18.01
N ILE A 468 7.06 -16.58 -18.31
CA ILE A 468 7.09 -15.19 -17.81
C ILE A 468 5.90 -14.40 -18.37
N MET A 469 5.58 -14.57 -19.66
CA MET A 469 4.46 -13.90 -20.31
C MET A 469 3.12 -14.35 -19.74
N VAL A 470 2.94 -15.66 -19.52
CA VAL A 470 1.73 -16.19 -18.90
C VAL A 470 1.59 -15.73 -17.45
N MET A 471 2.67 -15.76 -16.65
CA MET A 471 2.66 -15.22 -15.29
C MET A 471 2.29 -13.74 -15.27
N ALA A 472 2.85 -12.93 -16.18
CA ALA A 472 2.57 -11.50 -16.30
C ALA A 472 1.12 -11.22 -16.73
N ALA A 473 0.51 -12.12 -17.50
CA ALA A 473 -0.88 -11.98 -17.94
C ALA A 473 -1.88 -12.43 -16.88
N SER A 474 -1.52 -13.41 -16.07
CA SER A 474 -2.37 -13.95 -15.01
C SER A 474 -2.54 -12.97 -13.85
N PRO A 475 -3.77 -12.75 -13.35
CA PRO A 475 -4.01 -11.95 -12.16
C PRO A 475 -3.60 -12.68 -10.87
N ARG A 476 -3.36 -13.99 -10.93
CA ARG A 476 -2.95 -14.85 -9.81
C ARG A 476 -1.55 -15.40 -10.06
N PRO A 477 -0.71 -15.59 -9.02
CA PRO A 477 0.58 -16.26 -9.17
C PRO A 477 0.42 -17.64 -9.81
N VAL A 478 1.22 -17.93 -10.84
CA VAL A 478 1.17 -19.19 -11.58
C VAL A 478 2.40 -20.02 -11.23
N ARG A 479 2.19 -21.23 -10.71
CA ARG A 479 3.26 -22.20 -10.47
C ARG A 479 3.50 -23.01 -11.73
N PHE A 480 4.54 -22.65 -12.46
CA PHE A 480 4.87 -23.36 -13.69
C PHE A 480 5.58 -24.68 -13.41
N VAL A 481 5.21 -25.70 -14.17
CA VAL A 481 5.93 -26.95 -14.26
C VAL A 481 7.11 -26.78 -15.24
N ILE A 482 8.33 -27.05 -14.78
CA ILE A 482 9.57 -26.84 -15.55
C ILE A 482 10.45 -28.09 -15.47
N ASP A 483 11.18 -28.39 -16.55
CA ASP A 483 12.13 -29.52 -16.52
C ASP A 483 13.19 -29.33 -15.43
N HIS A 484 13.41 -30.38 -14.65
CA HIS A 484 14.38 -30.43 -13.56
C HIS A 484 15.81 -30.04 -13.98
N ILE A 485 16.23 -30.31 -15.22
CA ILE A 485 17.56 -29.94 -15.73
C ILE A 485 17.74 -28.42 -15.72
N TYR A 486 16.70 -27.68 -16.11
CA TYR A 486 16.73 -26.21 -16.06
C TYR A 486 16.53 -25.69 -14.64
N TYR A 487 15.73 -26.37 -13.83
CA TYR A 487 15.47 -25.99 -12.44
C TYR A 487 16.72 -26.03 -11.57
N TYR A 488 17.51 -27.11 -11.68
CA TYR A 488 18.73 -27.32 -10.89
C TYR A 488 20.00 -26.74 -11.52
N LYS A 489 19.87 -25.98 -12.61
CA LYS A 489 21.00 -25.30 -13.23
C LYS A 489 21.54 -24.18 -12.31
N THR A 490 22.85 -24.17 -12.09
CA THR A 490 23.54 -23.21 -11.22
C THR A 490 23.16 -21.76 -11.56
N GLY A 491 22.81 -20.99 -10.52
CA GLY A 491 22.46 -19.57 -10.61
C GLY A 491 20.97 -19.26 -10.76
N PHE A 492 20.13 -20.22 -11.19
CA PHE A 492 18.69 -19.98 -11.38
C PHE A 492 17.81 -20.57 -10.27
N THR A 493 18.25 -21.66 -9.62
CA THR A 493 17.45 -22.42 -8.65
C THR A 493 16.85 -21.55 -7.54
N PHE A 494 17.59 -20.57 -7.02
CA PHE A 494 17.07 -19.64 -6.01
C PHE A 494 15.83 -18.89 -6.53
N TRP A 495 15.92 -18.22 -7.68
CA TRP A 495 14.82 -17.44 -8.25
C TRP A 495 13.64 -18.31 -8.68
N LEU A 496 13.91 -19.50 -9.24
CA LEU A 496 12.87 -20.44 -9.64
C LEU A 496 12.11 -21.00 -8.42
N LYS A 497 12.80 -21.22 -7.29
CA LYS A 497 12.18 -21.57 -6.01
C LYS A 497 11.33 -20.42 -5.46
N GLN A 498 11.81 -19.18 -5.53
CA GLN A 498 11.03 -17.99 -5.14
C GLN A 498 9.80 -17.76 -6.03
N ALA A 499 9.87 -18.14 -7.31
CA ALA A 499 8.72 -18.13 -8.22
C ALA A 499 7.78 -19.34 -8.02
N HIS A 500 8.06 -20.21 -7.04
CA HIS A 500 7.30 -21.42 -6.74
C HIS A 500 7.14 -22.38 -7.93
N LEU A 501 8.15 -22.45 -8.79
CA LEU A 501 8.16 -23.38 -9.91
C LEU A 501 8.32 -24.83 -9.42
N ILE A 502 7.69 -25.75 -10.16
CA ILE A 502 7.66 -27.18 -9.83
C ILE A 502 8.57 -27.92 -10.81
N PRO A 503 9.72 -28.48 -10.35
CA PRO A 503 10.58 -29.29 -11.20
C PRO A 503 9.87 -30.60 -11.57
N ILE A 504 9.95 -31.00 -12.84
CA ILE A 504 9.44 -32.28 -13.33
C ILE A 504 10.51 -33.01 -14.15
N ALA A 505 10.48 -34.34 -14.13
CA ALA A 505 11.31 -35.21 -14.94
C ALA A 505 10.43 -36.22 -15.68
N THR A 506 10.93 -36.86 -16.74
CA THR A 506 10.20 -37.99 -17.31
C THR A 506 10.32 -39.22 -16.41
N LYS A 507 9.41 -40.19 -16.55
CA LYS A 507 9.45 -41.46 -15.79
C LYS A 507 10.76 -42.22 -16.03
N LYS A 508 11.37 -42.05 -17.21
CA LYS A 508 12.65 -42.69 -17.58
C LYS A 508 13.85 -42.00 -16.92
N ASP A 509 13.82 -40.67 -16.84
CA ASP A 509 14.96 -39.90 -16.32
C ASP A 509 15.03 -39.95 -14.79
N ASN A 510 13.92 -39.64 -14.11
CA ASN A 510 13.87 -39.69 -12.66
C ASN A 510 12.42 -39.87 -12.14
N PRO A 511 12.03 -41.10 -11.74
CA PRO A 511 10.67 -41.38 -11.29
C PRO A 511 10.32 -40.71 -9.96
N GLU A 512 11.30 -40.44 -9.10
CA GLU A 512 11.10 -39.80 -7.79
C GLU A 512 10.74 -38.31 -7.97
N ILE A 513 11.47 -37.59 -8.83
CA ILE A 513 11.16 -36.19 -9.16
C ILE A 513 9.78 -36.08 -9.79
N LEU A 514 9.41 -37.02 -10.68
CA LEU A 514 8.08 -37.06 -11.28
C LEU A 514 6.98 -37.27 -10.22
N GLY A 515 7.20 -38.17 -9.25
CA GLY A 515 6.28 -38.39 -8.12
C GLY A 515 6.06 -37.11 -7.31
N LYS A 516 7.16 -36.50 -6.84
CA LYS A 516 7.13 -35.23 -6.09
C LYS A 516 6.48 -34.09 -6.87
N ALA A 517 6.68 -34.02 -8.19
CA ALA A 517 6.04 -33.01 -9.03
C ALA A 517 4.52 -33.13 -8.98
N PHE A 518 3.98 -34.34 -9.10
CA PHE A 518 2.54 -34.57 -9.04
C PHE A 518 1.96 -34.33 -7.64
N GLU A 519 2.69 -34.69 -6.58
CA GLU A 519 2.32 -34.35 -5.20
C GLU A 519 2.24 -32.83 -5.00
N ASN A 520 3.26 -32.09 -5.42
CA ASN A 520 3.30 -30.63 -5.34
C ASN A 520 2.18 -29.97 -6.15
N ILE A 521 1.88 -30.50 -7.34
CA ILE A 521 0.77 -30.04 -8.19
C ILE A 521 -0.57 -30.28 -7.47
N SER A 522 -0.76 -31.49 -6.92
CA SER A 522 -1.98 -31.85 -6.20
C SER A 522 -2.19 -30.96 -4.96
N GLU A 523 -1.14 -30.76 -4.17
CA GLU A 523 -1.16 -29.89 -2.99
C GLU A 523 -1.48 -28.43 -3.37
N ALA A 524 -0.82 -27.88 -4.39
CA ALA A 524 -1.06 -26.51 -4.85
C ALA A 524 -2.51 -26.31 -5.31
N LEU A 525 -3.03 -27.21 -6.13
CA LEU A 525 -4.42 -27.17 -6.58
C LEU A 525 -5.42 -27.34 -5.41
N SER A 526 -5.10 -28.16 -4.40
CA SER A 526 -5.95 -28.30 -3.19
C SER A 526 -6.03 -27.02 -2.36
N LYS A 527 -5.01 -26.16 -2.47
CA LYS A 527 -4.96 -24.81 -1.88
C LYS A 527 -5.59 -23.74 -2.78
N GLU A 528 -6.33 -24.17 -3.81
CA GLU A 528 -6.89 -23.30 -4.85
C GLU A 528 -5.81 -22.42 -5.50
N GLU A 529 -4.64 -22.96 -5.84
CA GLU A 529 -3.62 -22.23 -6.57
C GLU A 529 -3.73 -22.46 -8.09
N VAL A 530 -2.91 -21.73 -8.86
CA VAL A 530 -2.88 -21.82 -10.33
C VAL A 530 -1.62 -22.56 -10.78
N ILE A 531 -1.81 -23.63 -11.54
CA ILE A 531 -0.73 -24.39 -12.17
C ILE A 531 -0.59 -23.98 -13.63
N GLY A 532 0.63 -23.68 -14.07
CA GLY A 532 0.96 -23.41 -15.46
C GLY A 532 1.63 -24.62 -16.11
N ILE A 533 1.16 -25.05 -17.27
CA ILE A 533 1.75 -26.14 -18.02
C ILE A 533 1.84 -25.82 -19.52
N PHE A 534 2.91 -26.31 -20.14
CA PHE A 534 3.05 -26.39 -21.59
C PHE A 534 2.80 -27.83 -22.04
N PRO A 535 1.62 -28.17 -22.57
CA PRO A 535 1.27 -29.55 -22.89
C PRO A 535 2.18 -30.17 -23.98
N GLU A 536 2.87 -29.36 -24.78
CA GLU A 536 3.87 -29.81 -25.78
C GLU A 536 5.10 -30.47 -25.14
N GLY A 537 5.41 -30.13 -23.89
CA GLY A 537 6.55 -30.63 -23.11
C GLY A 537 7.91 -30.06 -23.53
N TRP A 538 8.03 -29.44 -24.71
CA TRP A 538 9.25 -28.88 -25.25
C TRP A 538 8.96 -27.60 -26.02
N ILE A 539 9.91 -26.66 -25.99
CA ILE A 539 9.87 -25.47 -26.84
C ILE A 539 9.95 -25.91 -28.31
N THR A 540 9.08 -25.37 -29.16
CA THR A 540 9.11 -25.63 -30.60
C THR A 540 10.43 -25.20 -31.26
N ARG A 541 10.86 -25.91 -32.30
CA ARG A 541 12.09 -25.61 -33.07
C ARG A 541 11.80 -25.03 -34.46
N ASP A 542 10.57 -25.15 -34.93
CA ASP A 542 10.12 -24.72 -36.26
C ASP A 542 8.95 -23.71 -36.21
N GLY A 543 8.51 -23.32 -35.01
CA GLY A 543 7.42 -22.37 -34.80
C GLY A 543 6.03 -22.99 -34.86
N ARG A 544 5.92 -24.30 -35.11
CA ARG A 544 4.65 -25.03 -35.20
C ARG A 544 4.27 -25.65 -33.85
N LEU A 545 2.97 -25.75 -33.62
CA LEU A 545 2.38 -26.38 -32.45
C LEU A 545 2.62 -27.89 -32.49
N ARG A 546 3.32 -28.40 -31.48
CA ARG A 546 3.57 -29.82 -31.30
C ARG A 546 2.34 -30.52 -30.71
N LYS A 547 2.33 -31.85 -30.82
CA LYS A 547 1.30 -32.70 -30.23
C LYS A 547 1.29 -32.58 -28.71
N PHE A 548 0.10 -32.47 -28.13
CA PHE A 548 -0.04 -32.38 -26.67
C PHE A 548 0.16 -33.74 -26.00
N GLN A 549 0.88 -33.71 -24.88
CA GLN A 549 1.17 -34.90 -24.09
C GLN A 549 0.02 -35.19 -23.11
N PRO A 550 -0.28 -36.48 -22.82
CA PRO A 550 -1.38 -36.87 -21.93
C PRO A 550 -1.17 -36.51 -20.46
N GLY A 551 -0.01 -35.95 -20.09
CA GLY A 551 0.29 -35.55 -18.70
C GLY A 551 -0.73 -34.57 -18.11
N ILE A 552 -1.26 -33.65 -18.92
CA ILE A 552 -2.31 -32.71 -18.49
C ILE A 552 -3.60 -33.43 -18.08
N LYS A 553 -3.99 -34.51 -18.78
CA LYS A 553 -5.16 -35.33 -18.43
C LYS A 553 -5.03 -35.89 -17.02
N LYS A 554 -3.82 -36.35 -16.65
CA LYS A 554 -3.54 -36.88 -15.32
C LYS A 554 -3.67 -35.79 -14.24
N ILE A 555 -3.21 -34.57 -14.50
CA ILE A 555 -3.35 -33.44 -13.57
C ILE A 555 -4.82 -33.09 -13.35
N VAL A 556 -5.58 -32.94 -14.44
CA VAL A 556 -7.00 -32.56 -14.39
C VAL A 556 -7.86 -33.65 -13.74
N SER A 557 -7.47 -34.93 -13.85
CA SER A 557 -8.19 -36.03 -13.20
C SER A 557 -7.90 -36.19 -11.70
N MET A 558 -6.88 -35.50 -11.15
CA MET A 558 -6.53 -35.65 -9.73
C MET A 558 -7.55 -35.00 -8.79
N GLN A 559 -8.15 -33.89 -9.21
CA GLN A 559 -9.14 -33.16 -8.43
C GLN A 559 -9.97 -32.24 -9.32
N PRO A 560 -11.15 -31.79 -8.85
CA PRO A 560 -11.96 -30.81 -9.57
C PRO A 560 -11.17 -29.53 -9.84
N THR A 561 -10.95 -29.24 -11.12
CA THR A 561 -10.18 -28.08 -11.58
C THR A 561 -10.80 -27.48 -12.82
N VAL A 562 -10.46 -26.23 -13.08
CA VAL A 562 -10.82 -25.55 -14.33
C VAL A 562 -9.57 -25.41 -15.19
N VAL A 563 -9.65 -25.82 -16.45
CA VAL A 563 -8.57 -25.64 -17.42
C VAL A 563 -8.80 -24.36 -18.19
N VAL A 564 -7.83 -23.44 -18.17
CA VAL A 564 -7.89 -22.18 -18.92
C VAL A 564 -6.87 -22.23 -20.06
N PRO A 565 -7.32 -22.33 -21.33
CA PRO A 565 -6.41 -22.28 -22.46
C PRO A 565 -5.88 -20.85 -22.65
N MET A 566 -4.56 -20.71 -22.81
CA MET A 566 -3.92 -19.42 -23.10
C MET A 566 -3.02 -19.54 -24.33
N VAL A 567 -3.38 -18.82 -25.40
CA VAL A 567 -2.64 -18.81 -26.66
C VAL A 567 -1.64 -17.67 -26.67
N ILE A 568 -0.39 -17.99 -26.97
CA ILE A 568 0.72 -17.06 -27.12
C ILE A 568 1.07 -16.92 -28.61
N ASP A 569 1.06 -15.69 -29.11
CA ASP A 569 1.48 -15.34 -30.47
C ASP A 569 2.48 -14.17 -30.48
N GLY A 570 3.37 -14.13 -31.48
CA GLY A 570 4.35 -13.06 -31.70
C GLY A 570 5.71 -13.22 -31.02
N LEU A 571 5.90 -14.26 -30.18
CA LEU A 571 7.20 -14.58 -29.55
C LEU A 571 8.14 -15.41 -30.44
N TRP A 572 7.62 -16.11 -31.44
CA TRP A 572 8.46 -16.75 -32.45
C TRP A 572 9.25 -15.69 -33.25
N GLY A 573 10.50 -16.00 -33.60
CA GLY A 573 11.48 -15.04 -34.10
C GLY A 573 12.00 -13.98 -33.11
N SER A 574 11.57 -14.00 -31.84
CA SER A 574 12.16 -13.15 -30.79
C SER A 574 13.54 -13.65 -30.37
N PHE A 575 14.29 -12.81 -29.65
CA PHE A 575 15.63 -13.15 -29.15
C PHE A 575 15.68 -14.45 -28.32
N PHE A 576 14.58 -14.79 -27.65
CA PHE A 576 14.46 -15.96 -26.77
C PHE A 576 13.77 -17.16 -27.45
N SER A 577 13.56 -17.14 -28.78
CA SER A 577 13.13 -18.30 -29.55
C SER A 577 14.30 -18.91 -30.32
N PHE A 578 14.14 -20.14 -30.79
CA PHE A 578 15.17 -20.81 -31.59
C PHE A 578 15.38 -20.18 -32.98
N GLU A 579 14.39 -19.48 -33.52
CA GLU A 579 14.53 -18.73 -34.78
C GLU A 579 15.36 -17.45 -34.63
N GLY A 580 15.26 -16.77 -33.48
CA GLY A 580 15.90 -15.45 -33.26
C GLY A 580 17.43 -15.46 -33.20
N LYS A 581 18.09 -16.61 -33.37
CA LYS A 581 19.55 -16.83 -33.37
C LYS A 581 20.30 -16.37 -32.09
N GLY A 582 19.59 -15.99 -31.03
CA GLY A 582 20.15 -15.70 -29.70
C GLY A 582 21.17 -14.56 -29.64
N VAL A 583 21.96 -14.53 -28.55
CA VAL A 583 22.94 -13.48 -28.12
C VAL A 583 23.97 -13.09 -29.20
N MET A 584 24.14 -13.87 -30.27
CA MET A 584 25.23 -13.72 -31.24
C MET A 584 25.11 -12.58 -32.26
N LYS A 585 23.99 -11.82 -32.32
CA LYS A 585 23.82 -10.72 -33.31
C LYS A 585 23.48 -9.34 -32.75
N GLY A 586 23.75 -9.10 -31.46
CA GLY A 586 23.64 -7.77 -30.86
C GLY A 586 22.22 -7.38 -30.44
N PHE A 587 22.14 -6.56 -29.40
CA PHE A 587 20.94 -6.24 -28.62
C PHE A 587 20.08 -5.14 -29.29
N LYS A 588 19.54 -5.37 -30.49
CA LYS A 588 18.56 -4.44 -31.08
C LYS A 588 17.14 -4.80 -30.61
N VAL A 589 16.74 -4.26 -29.46
CA VAL A 589 15.39 -4.43 -28.89
C VAL A 589 14.39 -3.58 -29.67
N LYS A 590 13.90 -4.08 -30.81
CA LYS A 590 12.64 -3.57 -31.38
C LYS A 590 11.50 -4.21 -30.58
N ARG A 591 10.67 -3.42 -29.90
CA ARG A 591 9.51 -3.92 -29.13
C ARG A 591 8.58 -4.72 -30.05
N ARG A 592 8.68 -6.05 -30.01
CA ARG A 592 7.79 -6.94 -30.78
C ARG A 592 6.40 -6.92 -30.16
N LYS A 593 5.38 -7.02 -31.02
CA LYS A 593 4.00 -7.26 -30.57
C LYS A 593 3.89 -8.71 -30.12
N VAL A 594 3.39 -8.91 -28.90
CA VAL A 594 3.11 -10.22 -28.33
C VAL A 594 1.65 -10.23 -27.93
N LYS A 595 0.88 -11.19 -28.43
CA LYS A 595 -0.54 -11.32 -28.14
C LYS A 595 -0.77 -12.54 -27.25
N LEU A 596 -1.45 -12.32 -26.13
CA LEU A 596 -1.86 -13.36 -25.19
C LEU A 596 -3.39 -13.42 -25.19
N LYS A 597 -3.94 -14.48 -25.77
CA LYS A 597 -5.40 -14.70 -25.83
C LYS A 597 -5.80 -15.76 -24.83
N ILE A 598 -6.53 -15.35 -23.80
CA ILE A 598 -7.01 -16.21 -22.72
C ILE A 598 -8.43 -16.63 -23.09
N LEU A 599 -8.61 -17.93 -23.37
CA LEU A 599 -9.89 -18.48 -23.84
C LEU A 599 -10.80 -18.83 -22.66
N PRO A 600 -12.11 -19.03 -22.92
CA PRO A 600 -13.04 -19.45 -21.88
C PRO A 600 -12.59 -20.72 -21.14
N PRO A 601 -12.83 -20.80 -19.83
CA PRO A 601 -12.48 -21.96 -19.03
C PRO A 601 -13.25 -23.23 -19.45
N VAL A 602 -12.59 -24.38 -19.36
CA VAL A 602 -13.17 -25.72 -19.58
C VAL A 602 -13.19 -26.47 -18.25
N CYS A 603 -14.35 -27.01 -17.87
CA CYS A 603 -14.49 -27.79 -16.63
C CYS A 603 -13.78 -29.14 -16.75
N SER A 604 -13.25 -29.66 -15.64
CA SER A 604 -12.54 -30.95 -15.62
C SER A 604 -13.38 -32.13 -16.12
N THR A 605 -14.72 -32.08 -15.97
CA THR A 605 -15.65 -33.12 -16.44
C THR A 605 -15.82 -33.16 -17.96
N GLU A 606 -15.62 -32.03 -18.62
CA GLU A 606 -15.76 -31.85 -20.07
C GLU A 606 -14.39 -31.81 -20.78
N PHE A 607 -13.31 -31.99 -20.02
CA PHE A 607 -11.96 -31.79 -20.53
C PHE A 607 -11.48 -32.96 -21.41
N ASP A 608 -11.32 -32.70 -22.71
CA ASP A 608 -10.50 -33.52 -23.62
C ASP A 608 -9.25 -32.75 -24.09
N PHE A 609 -8.06 -33.31 -23.81
CA PHE A 609 -6.79 -32.70 -24.20
C PHE A 609 -6.58 -32.69 -25.72
N LYS A 610 -7.25 -33.57 -26.49
CA LYS A 610 -7.21 -33.54 -27.96
C LYS A 610 -8.04 -32.39 -28.53
N GLU A 611 -9.20 -32.13 -27.94
CA GLU A 611 -10.03 -30.97 -28.29
C GLU A 611 -9.29 -29.68 -27.95
N LEU A 612 -8.62 -29.64 -26.78
CA LEU A 612 -7.73 -28.54 -26.43
C LEU A 612 -6.66 -28.30 -27.50
N GLU A 613 -6.00 -29.34 -28.01
CA GLU A 613 -5.02 -29.21 -29.09
C GLU A 613 -5.64 -28.59 -30.36
N GLN A 614 -6.85 -29.02 -30.75
CA GLN A 614 -7.56 -28.47 -31.91
C GLN A 614 -7.93 -26.99 -31.73
N ILE A 615 -8.33 -26.59 -30.51
CA ILE A 615 -8.58 -25.18 -30.18
C ILE A 615 -7.32 -24.35 -30.41
N PHE A 616 -6.16 -24.81 -29.92
CA PHE A 616 -4.89 -24.10 -30.13
C PHE A 616 -4.51 -24.01 -31.61
N ARG A 617 -4.67 -25.10 -32.39
CA ARG A 617 -4.40 -25.10 -33.84
C ARG A 617 -5.26 -24.08 -34.57
N LYS A 618 -6.57 -24.05 -34.28
CA LYS A 618 -7.50 -23.08 -34.87
C LYS A 618 -7.11 -21.64 -34.56
N GLU A 619 -6.78 -21.35 -33.31
CA GLU A 619 -6.42 -20.00 -32.86
C GLU A 619 -5.08 -19.53 -33.43
N LEU A 620 -4.11 -20.44 -33.56
CA LEU A 620 -2.80 -20.17 -34.18
C LEU A 620 -2.83 -20.22 -35.72
N LYS A 621 -3.97 -20.59 -36.33
CA LYS A 621 -4.15 -20.82 -37.78
C LYS A 621 -3.18 -21.86 -38.34
N GLN A 622 -3.02 -22.99 -37.65
CA GLN A 622 -2.11 -24.09 -37.98
C GLN A 622 -2.80 -25.43 -38.20
#